data_AF-A0A6J2QJA2-F1
#
_entry.id   AF-A0A6J2QJA2-F1
#
_cell.length_a   1.000
_cell.length_b   1.000
_cell.length_c   1.000
_cell.angle_alpha   90.00
_cell.angle_beta   90.00
_cell.angle_gamma   90.00
#
_symmetry.space_group_name_H-M   'P 1'
#
loop_
_entity.id
_entity.type
_entity.pdbx_description
1 polymer ?
#
loop_
_entity_poly.entity_id
_entity_poly.type
_entity_poly.pdbx_seq_one_letter_code
_entity_poly.pdbx_strand_id
1 'polypeptide(L)' 'MIGRVVFLGLLLVCVAADAEENSGLLRKPSCPDMQEIMACPLNLAPVCGSDGNTYANECTLCVQRQTTKMDILIAKDESC' A
#
# COMPACT_ATOMS: atom_id res chain seq x y z
N MET A 1 24.03 -23.71 31.37
CA MET A 1 24.57 -22.61 30.54
C MET A 1 24.28 -22.89 29.06
N ILE A 2 23.00 -23.02 28.70
CA ILE A 2 22.52 -23.32 27.34
C ILE A 2 21.28 -22.47 27.01
N GLY A 3 20.39 -22.22 28.00
CA GLY A 3 19.20 -21.38 27.81
C GLY A 3 19.46 -19.89 27.51
N ARG A 4 20.60 -19.31 27.94
CA ARG A 4 20.97 -17.92 27.62
C ARG A 4 21.54 -17.75 26.21
N VAL A 5 22.09 -18.82 25.63
CA VAL A 5 22.66 -18.80 24.28
C VAL A 5 21.56 -18.94 23.23
N VAL A 6 20.50 -19.71 23.53
CA VAL A 6 19.30 -19.77 22.68
C VAL A 6 18.57 -18.43 22.65
N PHE A 7 18.49 -17.71 23.78
CA PHE A 7 17.90 -16.36 23.84
C PHE A 7 18.69 -15.31 23.04
N LEU A 8 20.03 -15.42 23.02
CA LEU A 8 20.89 -14.53 22.25
C LEU A 8 20.94 -14.90 20.76
N GLY A 9 20.70 -16.17 20.41
CA GLY A 9 20.70 -16.68 19.03
C GLY A 9 19.36 -16.55 18.30
N LEU A 10 18.22 -16.57 19.02
CA LEU A 10 16.89 -16.42 18.41
C LEU A 10 16.59 -14.99 17.93
N LEU A 11 17.43 -14.01 18.31
CA LEU A 11 17.29 -12.60 17.92
C LEU A 11 17.71 -12.32 16.46
N LEU A 12 18.21 -13.33 15.71
CA LEU A 12 18.86 -13.11 14.41
C LEU A 12 18.12 -13.60 13.16
N VAL A 13 16.89 -14.14 13.22
CA VAL A 13 16.19 -14.65 12.00
C VAL A 13 14.67 -14.59 12.21
N CYS A 14 13.83 -13.86 11.49
CA CYS A 14 13.97 -12.71 10.60
C CYS A 14 12.84 -11.79 11.06
N VAL A 15 13.13 -10.67 11.71
CA VAL A 15 12.16 -9.57 11.63
C VAL A 15 12.29 -9.14 10.18
N ALA A 16 11.43 -9.66 9.31
CA ALA A 16 11.02 -8.89 8.15
C ALA A 16 10.38 -7.64 8.76
N ALA A 17 11.22 -6.68 9.12
CA ALA A 17 10.80 -5.31 9.13
C ALA A 17 10.44 -5.12 7.67
N ASP A 18 9.15 -5.13 7.36
CA ASP A 18 8.65 -4.30 6.30
C ASP A 18 9.33 -2.95 6.52
N ALA A 19 10.40 -2.71 5.76
CA ALA A 19 10.95 -1.40 5.64
C ALA A 19 9.82 -0.61 5.00
N GLU A 20 9.10 0.15 5.82
CA GLU A 20 8.25 1.22 5.31
C GLU A 20 9.23 2.16 4.61
N GLU A 21 9.29 1.98 3.29
CA GLU A 21 10.12 2.75 2.40
C GLU A 21 9.66 4.20 2.54
N ASN A 22 10.36 4.97 3.38
CA ASN A 22 10.27 6.42 3.37
C ASN A 22 11.03 6.94 2.14
N SER A 23 10.60 6.52 0.96
CA SER A 23 10.91 7.18 -0.31
C SER A 23 9.75 8.14 -0.56
N GLY A 24 9.97 9.40 -0.21
CA GLY A 24 8.98 10.48 -0.33
C GLY A 24 8.61 10.86 -1.77
N LEU A 25 8.26 9.90 -2.63
CA LEU A 25 7.69 10.14 -3.96
C LEU A 25 6.32 9.45 -4.13
N LEU A 26 5.98 8.45 -3.31
CA LEU A 26 4.77 7.66 -3.47
C LEU A 26 3.98 7.59 -2.16
N ARG A 27 2.71 8.00 -2.22
CA ARG A 27 1.75 7.97 -1.12
C ARG A 27 0.98 6.65 -1.15
N LYS A 28 0.87 5.97 0.00
CA LYS A 28 -0.01 4.81 0.12
C LYS A 28 -1.48 5.25 0.11
N PRO A 29 -2.34 4.72 -0.77
CA PRO A 29 -3.77 5.01 -0.76
C PRO A 29 -4.46 4.37 0.45
N SER A 30 -5.48 5.06 0.94
CA SER A 30 -6.39 4.56 1.98
C SER A 30 -7.47 3.70 1.35
N CYS A 31 -7.23 2.39 1.29
CA CYS A 31 -8.20 1.43 0.79
C CYS A 31 -8.94 0.77 1.96
N PRO A 32 -10.29 0.75 1.96
CA PRO A 32 -11.04 -0.02 2.96
C PRO A 32 -10.77 -1.51 2.77
N ASP A 33 -10.70 -2.25 3.89
CA ASP A 33 -10.59 -3.70 3.89
C ASP A 33 -11.88 -4.31 3.30
N MET A 34 -11.70 -5.29 2.41
CA MET A 34 -12.69 -5.82 1.46
C MET A 34 -13.83 -6.65 2.09
N GLN A 35 -14.30 -6.29 3.29
CA GLN A 35 -15.49 -6.91 3.89
C GLN A 35 -16.81 -6.34 3.33
N GLU A 36 -16.79 -5.25 2.55
CA GLU A 36 -17.99 -4.67 1.93
C GLU A 36 -17.85 -4.41 0.43
N ILE A 37 -19.00 -4.34 -0.25
CA ILE A 37 -19.13 -3.94 -1.66
C ILE A 37 -18.44 -2.59 -1.84
N MET A 38 -17.38 -2.53 -2.65
CA MET A 38 -16.74 -1.25 -3.00
C MET A 38 -17.62 -0.47 -3.98
N ALA A 39 -18.51 0.34 -3.43
CA ALA A 39 -19.13 1.44 -4.16
C ALA A 39 -18.25 2.69 -4.02
N CYS A 40 -17.76 3.22 -5.13
CA CYS A 40 -17.00 4.47 -5.10
C CYS A 40 -17.92 5.69 -5.22
N PRO A 41 -17.66 6.76 -4.45
CA PRO A 41 -18.31 8.04 -4.67
C PRO A 41 -18.00 8.58 -6.08
N LEU A 42 -18.93 9.37 -6.62
CA LEU A 42 -18.80 10.01 -7.94
C LEU A 42 -18.06 11.36 -7.88
N ASN A 43 -17.27 11.60 -6.82
CA ASN A 43 -16.44 12.80 -6.75
C ASN A 43 -15.26 12.67 -7.72
N LEU A 44 -15.00 13.75 -8.45
CA LEU A 44 -13.85 13.83 -9.34
C LEU A 44 -12.68 14.46 -8.58
N ALA A 45 -11.74 13.62 -8.17
CA ALA A 45 -10.54 14.01 -7.44
C ALA A 45 -9.37 13.18 -7.99
N PRO A 46 -8.90 13.49 -9.21
CA PRO A 46 -8.03 12.60 -9.95
C PRO A 46 -6.69 12.39 -9.24
N VAL A 47 -6.19 11.16 -9.29
CA VAL A 47 -4.88 10.79 -8.74
C VAL A 47 -4.07 10.03 -9.78
N CYS A 48 -2.76 10.24 -9.77
CA CYS A 48 -1.83 9.52 -10.62
C CYS A 48 -1.30 8.31 -9.87
N GLY A 49 -1.52 7.12 -10.41
CA GLY A 49 -0.98 5.88 -9.86
C GLY A 49 0.51 5.72 -10.17
N SER A 50 1.18 4.90 -9.38
CA SER A 50 2.58 4.48 -9.59
C SER A 50 2.78 3.66 -10.85
N ASP A 51 1.69 3.17 -11.44
CA ASP A 51 1.60 2.50 -12.72
C ASP A 51 1.48 3.48 -13.91
N GLY A 52 1.46 4.79 -13.65
CA GLY A 52 1.36 5.83 -14.66
C GLY A 52 -0.07 6.08 -15.17
N ASN A 53 -1.08 5.47 -14.55
CA ASN A 53 -2.48 5.67 -14.94
C ASN A 53 -3.16 6.72 -14.05
N THR A 54 -4.02 7.54 -14.67
CA THR A 54 -4.89 8.47 -13.94
C THR A 54 -6.17 7.76 -13.50
N TYR A 55 -6.48 7.86 -12.22
CA TYR A 55 -7.71 7.34 -11.62
C TYR A 55 -8.65 8.49 -11.30
N ALA A 56 -9.96 8.32 -11.51
CA ALA A 56 -10.95 9.38 -11.31
C ALA A 56 -11.02 9.88 -9.86
N ASN A 57 -10.74 8.96 -8.92
CA ASN A 57 -10.50 9.24 -7.52
C ASN A 57 -9.71 8.10 -6.86
N GLU A 58 -9.23 8.34 -5.64
CA GLU A 58 -8.49 7.36 -4.84
C GLU A 58 -9.28 6.05 -4.61
N CYS A 59 -10.61 6.09 -4.52
CA CYS A 59 -11.42 4.86 -4.41
C CYS A 59 -11.31 4.01 -5.68
N THR A 60 -11.40 4.61 -6.88
CA THR A 60 -11.24 3.87 -8.14
C THR A 60 -9.85 3.25 -8.29
N LEU A 61 -8.81 3.91 -7.76
CA LEU A 61 -7.46 3.33 -7.66
C LEU A 61 -7.46 2.12 -6.72
N CYS A 62 -8.10 2.22 -5.56
CA CYS A 62 -8.23 1.12 -4.61
C CYS A 62 -8.97 -0.09 -5.20
N VAL A 63 -10.05 0.12 -5.95
CA VAL A 63 -10.74 -0.94 -6.69
C VAL A 63 -9.77 -1.63 -7.64
N GLN A 64 -9.06 -0.87 -8.47
CA GLN A 64 -8.10 -1.43 -9.42
C GLN A 64 -7.00 -2.22 -8.70
N ARG A 65 -6.41 -1.64 -7.65
CA ARG A 65 -5.37 -2.28 -6.80
C ARG A 65 -5.85 -3.62 -6.27
N GLN A 66 -7.09 -3.67 -5.78
CA GLN A 66 -7.67 -4.87 -5.16
C GLN A 66 -8.11 -5.93 -6.17
N THR A 67 -8.63 -5.52 -7.34
CA THR A 67 -9.05 -6.41 -8.42
C THR A 67 -7.86 -7.03 -9.13
N THR A 68 -6.82 -6.24 -9.42
CA THR A 68 -5.61 -6.71 -10.10
C THR A 68 -4.58 -7.32 -9.16
N LYS A 69 -4.73 -7.10 -7.85
CA LYS A 69 -3.72 -7.46 -6.82
C LYS A 69 -2.35 -6.83 -7.08
N MET A 70 -2.30 -5.71 -7.80
CA MET A 70 -1.09 -4.94 -8.04
C MET A 70 -0.85 -3.94 -6.91
N ASP A 71 0.41 -3.66 -6.58
CA ASP A 71 0.76 -2.69 -5.53
C ASP A 71 0.83 -1.26 -6.08
N ILE A 72 -0.33 -0.70 -6.45
CA ILE A 72 -0.42 0.64 -7.07
C ILE A 72 -0.45 1.71 -5.99
N LEU A 73 0.62 2.49 -5.84
CA LEU A 73 0.70 3.65 -4.95
C LEU A 73 0.24 4.93 -5.67
N ILE A 74 0.06 6.03 -4.95
CA ILE A 74 -0.26 7.34 -5.52
C ILE A 74 1.04 8.11 -5.72
N ALA A 75 1.35 8.46 -6.96
CA ALA A 75 2.52 9.27 -7.30
C ALA A 75 2.28 10.77 -7.08
N LYS A 76 1.06 11.25 -7.37
CA LYS A 76 0.63 12.65 -7.16
C LYS A 76 -0.89 12.75 -7.05
N ASP A 77 -1.37 13.70 -6.26
CA ASP A 77 -2.80 13.99 -6.04
C ASP A 77 -3.41 14.85 -7.18
N GLU A 78 -3.09 14.49 -8.41
CA GLU A 78 -3.58 15.07 -9.67
C GLU A 78 -3.51 14.03 -10.79
N SER A 79 -4.07 14.31 -11.95
CA SER A 79 -3.91 13.42 -13.12
C SER A 79 -2.44 13.27 -13.50
N CYS A 80 -2.03 12.05 -13.90
CA CYS A 80 -0.83 11.87 -14.71
C CYS A 80 -0.93 12.78 -15.94
#